data_AF-A0A2U1R0C0-F1
#
_entry.id   AF-A0A2U1R0C0-F1
#
_cell.length_a   1.000
_cell.length_b   1.000
_cell.length_c   1.000
_cell.angle_alpha   90.00
_cell.angle_beta   90.00
_cell.angle_gamma   90.00
#
_symmetry.space_group_name_H-M   'P 1'
#
loop_
_entity.id
_entity.type
_entity.pdbx_description
1 polymer ?
#
loop_
_entity_poly.entity_id
_entity_poly.type
_entity_poly.pdbx_seq_one_letter_code
_entity_poly.pdbx_strand_id
1 'polypeptide(L)'
;MKTFFITALLVIAFFFVVRQFIYKPYAWKKAINSKEHQLQVGSFIFSSERGSNGSQSFTTHYFVFKVIEINGDFVRFSVIRKLSEKYKLVQGDFSTTSSDYKKLKKTVKEKLITPILRDDLYKGEGPSYMLNDYLVGKYPDLNTSRYYYEDIPAEEKNKALPTDPLDLTLYFSLVYSKKEIIEHGKLTPWIMNNSLKNAPELADRLSKKIDLILN
;
A
#
# COMPACT_ATOMS: atom_id res chain seq x y z
N MET A 1 -36.73 -15.04 32.19
CA MET A 1 -36.17 -13.81 31.55
C MET A 1 -34.64 -13.77 31.58
N LYS A 2 -33.95 -13.85 32.73
CA LYS A 2 -32.46 -13.85 32.79
C LYS A 2 -31.79 -14.91 31.90
N THR A 3 -32.30 -16.14 31.89
CA THR A 3 -31.81 -17.23 31.04
C THR A 3 -31.94 -16.93 29.55
N PHE A 4 -33.04 -16.32 29.10
CA PHE A 4 -33.23 -15.93 27.71
C PHE A 4 -32.23 -14.86 27.25
N PHE A 5 -31.97 -13.86 28.11
CA PHE A 5 -30.96 -12.83 27.83
C PHE A 5 -29.53 -13.41 27.75
N ILE A 6 -29.18 -14.34 28.64
CA ILE A 6 -27.87 -15.00 28.64
C ILE A 6 -27.71 -15.85 27.37
N THR A 7 -28.72 -16.63 27.00
CA THR A 7 -28.69 -17.44 25.77
C THR A 7 -28.59 -16.55 24.53
N ALA A 8 -29.34 -15.45 24.46
CA ALA A 8 -29.25 -14.50 23.35
C ALA A 8 -27.86 -13.86 23.25
N LEU A 9 -27.25 -13.47 24.38
CA LEU A 9 -25.90 -12.93 24.42
C LEU A 9 -24.86 -13.95 23.92
N LEU A 10 -24.97 -15.21 24.35
CA LEU A 10 -24.09 -16.29 23.92
C LEU A 10 -24.20 -16.57 22.42
N VAL A 11 -25.42 -16.56 21.87
CA VAL A 11 -25.65 -16.71 20.43
C VAL A 11 -25.00 -15.57 19.64
N ILE A 12 -25.16 -14.31 20.10
CA ILE A 12 -24.53 -13.15 19.47
C ILE A 12 -23.00 -13.25 19.53
N ALA A 13 -22.44 -13.63 20.69
CA ALA A 13 -21.00 -13.83 20.85
C ALA A 13 -20.49 -14.94 19.93
N PHE A 14 -21.21 -16.06 19.82
CA PHE A 14 -20.87 -17.14 18.91
C PHE A 14 -20.84 -16.68 17.45
N PHE A 15 -21.90 -16.00 16.97
CA PHE A 15 -21.92 -15.45 15.60
C PHE A 15 -20.80 -14.44 15.37
N PHE A 16 -20.48 -13.61 16.36
CA PHE A 16 -19.37 -12.67 16.27
C PHE A 16 -18.03 -13.40 16.12
N VAL A 17 -17.77 -14.42 16.94
CA VAL A 17 -16.54 -15.23 16.88
C VAL A 17 -16.45 -15.96 15.54
N VAL A 18 -17.50 -16.64 15.10
CA VAL A 18 -17.52 -17.33 13.79
C VAL A 18 -17.27 -16.36 12.64
N ARG A 19 -17.94 -15.20 12.64
CA ARG A 19 -17.75 -14.19 11.59
C ARG A 19 -16.33 -13.64 11.57
N GLN A 20 -15.75 -13.37 12.74
CA GLN A 20 -14.47 -12.71 12.87
C GLN A 20 -13.29 -13.66 12.63
N PHE A 21 -13.33 -14.87 13.19
CA PHE A 21 -12.21 -15.82 13.19
C PHE A 21 -12.30 -16.91 12.12
N ILE A 22 -13.49 -17.20 11.58
CA ILE A 22 -13.67 -18.27 10.59
C ILE A 22 -14.02 -17.68 9.22
N TYR A 23 -15.14 -16.93 9.14
CA TYR A 23 -15.66 -16.48 7.85
C TYR A 23 -14.72 -15.48 7.15
N LYS A 24 -14.27 -14.44 7.87
CA LYS A 24 -13.39 -13.42 7.28
C LYS A 24 -12.06 -14.01 6.76
N PRO A 25 -11.30 -14.81 7.53
CA PRO A 25 -10.08 -15.44 7.01
C PRO A 25 -10.34 -16.39 5.85
N TYR A 26 -11.42 -17.18 5.90
CA TYR A 26 -11.78 -18.08 4.80
C TYR A 26 -12.10 -17.31 3.51
N ALA A 27 -12.93 -16.26 3.60
CA ALA A 27 -13.29 -15.42 2.47
C ALA A 27 -12.06 -14.72 1.87
N TRP A 28 -11.13 -14.25 2.72
CA TRP A 28 -9.84 -13.70 2.27
C TRP A 28 -9.01 -14.72 1.51
N LYS A 29 -8.79 -15.91 2.11
CA LYS A 29 -8.03 -17.00 1.46
C LYS A 29 -8.68 -17.44 0.14
N LYS A 30 -10.01 -17.42 0.06
CA LYS A 30 -10.71 -17.70 -1.20
C LYS A 30 -10.51 -16.58 -2.23
N ALA A 31 -10.59 -15.33 -1.81
CA ALA A 31 -10.42 -14.17 -2.69
C ALA A 31 -8.99 -14.10 -3.24
N ILE A 32 -7.95 -14.20 -2.40
CA ILE A 32 -6.54 -14.09 -2.84
C ILE A 32 -6.13 -15.20 -3.82
N ASN A 33 -6.80 -16.35 -3.81
CA ASN A 33 -6.53 -17.43 -4.77
C ASN A 33 -7.32 -17.28 -6.08
N SER A 34 -8.20 -16.28 -6.19
CA SER A 34 -8.85 -15.94 -7.45
C SER A 34 -7.92 -15.10 -8.33
N LYS A 35 -7.99 -15.30 -9.65
CA LYS A 35 -7.15 -14.55 -10.61
C LYS A 35 -7.28 -13.03 -10.50
N GLU A 36 -8.43 -12.54 -10.05
CA GLU A 36 -8.71 -11.10 -9.96
C GLU A 36 -8.04 -10.42 -8.76
N HIS A 37 -7.78 -11.17 -7.69
CA HIS A 37 -7.24 -10.64 -6.44
C HIS A 37 -5.88 -11.25 -6.06
N GLN A 38 -5.38 -12.20 -6.87
CA GLN A 38 -4.09 -12.84 -6.64
C GLN A 38 -2.97 -11.81 -6.66
N LEU A 39 -2.14 -11.80 -5.62
CA LEU A 39 -1.00 -10.90 -5.55
C LEU A 39 -0.01 -11.18 -6.69
N GLN A 40 0.23 -10.19 -7.54
CA GLN A 40 1.19 -10.21 -8.64
C GLN A 40 1.88 -8.85 -8.79
N VAL A 41 2.95 -8.79 -9.57
CA VAL A 41 3.55 -7.50 -9.95
C VAL A 41 2.53 -6.71 -10.75
N GLY A 42 2.38 -5.43 -10.44
CA GLY A 42 1.38 -4.53 -11.02
C GLY A 42 0.06 -4.46 -10.25
N SER A 43 -0.21 -5.39 -9.32
CA SER A 43 -1.44 -5.36 -8.51
C SER A 43 -1.57 -4.04 -7.74
N PHE A 44 -2.81 -3.65 -7.49
CA PHE A 44 -3.17 -2.53 -6.63
C PHE A 44 -3.61 -3.04 -5.26
N ILE A 45 -3.01 -2.50 -4.19
CA ILE A 45 -3.35 -2.83 -2.81
C ILE A 45 -3.98 -1.63 -2.13
N PHE A 46 -5.15 -1.83 -1.56
CA PHE A 46 -5.90 -0.81 -0.84
C PHE A 46 -5.84 -1.10 0.66
N SER A 47 -5.44 -0.10 1.43
CA SER A 47 -5.32 -0.20 2.89
C SER A 47 -5.94 1.04 3.54
N SER A 48 -6.58 0.85 4.69
CA SER A 48 -7.03 1.96 5.53
C SER A 48 -6.60 1.76 6.97
N GLU A 49 -6.25 2.84 7.64
CA GLU A 49 -5.73 2.82 9.00
C GLU A 49 -6.29 4.00 9.80
N ARG A 50 -6.73 3.72 11.04
CA ARG A 50 -7.16 4.77 11.96
C ARG A 50 -5.96 5.25 12.77
N GLY A 51 -5.59 6.51 12.59
CA GLY A 51 -4.44 7.15 13.26
C GLY A 51 -4.85 8.40 14.02
N SER A 52 -3.97 8.87 14.90
CA SER A 52 -4.08 10.22 15.47
C SER A 52 -3.73 11.24 14.39
N ASN A 53 -4.44 12.36 14.37
CA ASN A 53 -4.10 13.51 13.52
C ASN A 53 -3.25 14.56 14.27
N GLY A 54 -2.59 14.19 15.37
CA GLY A 54 -1.89 15.14 16.24
C GLY A 54 -2.79 15.88 17.23
N SER A 55 -4.08 15.53 17.29
CA SER A 55 -5.03 15.97 18.33
C SER A 55 -5.66 14.75 19.03
N GLN A 56 -6.58 14.99 19.98
CA GLN A 56 -7.38 13.94 20.61
C GLN A 56 -8.38 13.25 19.64
N SER A 57 -8.51 13.74 18.40
CA SER A 57 -9.35 13.12 17.39
C SER A 57 -8.60 12.10 16.54
N PHE A 58 -9.30 11.05 16.15
CA PHE A 58 -8.79 10.02 15.24
C PHE A 58 -9.26 10.30 13.83
N THR A 59 -8.35 10.18 12.86
CA THR A 59 -8.68 10.20 11.44
C THR A 59 -8.41 8.84 10.80
N THR A 60 -9.06 8.56 9.68
CA THR A 60 -8.78 7.37 8.87
C THR A 60 -7.93 7.78 7.69
N HIS A 61 -6.72 7.25 7.61
CA HIS A 61 -5.82 7.40 6.47
C HIS A 61 -6.10 6.30 5.45
N TYR A 62 -6.13 6.67 4.17
CA TYR A 62 -6.40 5.76 3.07
C TYR A 62 -5.20 5.71 2.14
N PHE A 63 -4.72 4.50 1.83
CA PHE A 63 -3.55 4.28 1.00
C PHE A 63 -3.90 3.36 -0.17
N VAL A 64 -3.38 3.72 -1.34
CA VAL A 64 -3.43 2.88 -2.53
C VAL A 64 -1.99 2.66 -2.98
N PHE A 65 -1.59 1.40 -3.03
CA PHE A 65 -0.25 0.98 -3.42
C PHE A 65 -0.31 0.26 -4.75
N LYS A 66 0.78 0.33 -5.50
CA LYS A 66 1.07 -0.55 -6.64
C LYS A 66 2.22 -1.47 -6.27
N VAL A 67 2.08 -2.75 -6.60
CA VAL A 67 3.14 -3.74 -6.46
C VAL A 67 4.15 -3.54 -7.59
N ILE A 68 5.37 -3.14 -7.26
CA ILE A 68 6.41 -2.84 -8.26
C ILE A 68 7.42 -3.98 -8.40
N GLU A 69 7.56 -4.82 -7.37
CA GLU A 69 8.49 -5.95 -7.36
C GLU A 69 8.01 -7.04 -6.38
N ILE A 70 8.24 -8.31 -6.74
CA ILE A 70 8.10 -9.46 -5.86
C ILE A 70 9.38 -10.29 -5.96
N ASN A 71 10.16 -10.36 -4.87
CA ASN A 71 11.37 -11.16 -4.76
C ASN A 71 11.28 -12.10 -3.54
N GLY A 72 10.92 -13.36 -3.78
CA GLY A 72 10.68 -14.33 -2.70
C GLY A 72 9.52 -13.89 -1.78
N ASP A 73 9.80 -13.70 -0.49
CA ASP A 73 8.83 -13.14 0.47
C ASP A 73 8.80 -11.60 0.48
N PHE A 74 9.70 -10.93 -0.23
CA PHE A 74 9.80 -9.47 -0.26
C PHE A 74 8.91 -8.90 -1.35
N VAL A 75 7.91 -8.12 -0.94
CA VAL A 75 6.99 -7.43 -1.84
C VAL A 75 7.21 -5.94 -1.71
N ARG A 76 7.73 -5.31 -2.76
CA ARG A 76 7.99 -3.88 -2.77
C ARG A 76 6.79 -3.13 -3.32
N PHE A 77 6.38 -2.09 -2.60
CA PHE A 77 5.27 -1.24 -2.99
C PHE A 77 5.72 0.16 -3.36
N SER A 78 4.91 0.80 -4.19
CA SER A 78 4.95 2.23 -4.41
C SER A 78 3.57 2.84 -4.18
N VAL A 79 3.52 3.97 -3.49
CA VAL A 79 2.26 4.67 -3.21
C VAL A 79 1.78 5.35 -4.50
N ILE A 80 0.50 5.18 -4.82
CA ILE A 80 -0.14 5.93 -5.90
C ILE A 80 -0.45 7.33 -5.42
N ARG A 81 0.09 8.31 -6.12
CA ARG A 81 -0.07 9.73 -5.82
C ARG A 81 -0.59 10.48 -7.04
N LYS A 82 -0.94 11.74 -6.83
CA LYS A 82 -1.35 12.65 -7.89
C LYS A 82 -0.43 13.87 -7.85
N LEU A 83 0.24 14.19 -8.96
CA LEU A 83 1.07 15.40 -9.06
C LEU A 83 0.20 16.64 -8.85
N SER A 84 0.75 17.66 -8.20
CA SER A 84 0.12 18.97 -8.08
C SER A 84 -0.05 19.65 -9.43
N GLU A 85 -1.08 20.49 -9.60
CA GLU A 85 -1.18 21.33 -10.80
C GLU A 85 -0.12 22.43 -10.73
N LYS A 86 0.31 22.94 -11.89
CA LYS A 86 1.15 24.13 -11.97
C LYS A 86 0.48 25.25 -11.17
N TYR A 87 1.18 25.80 -10.19
CA TYR A 87 0.72 26.88 -9.30
C TYR A 87 -0.42 26.56 -8.31
N LYS A 88 -0.75 25.28 -8.10
CA LYS A 88 -1.62 24.86 -6.99
C LYS A 88 -0.90 23.85 -6.11
N LEU A 89 -0.41 24.31 -4.97
CA LEU A 89 0.16 23.45 -3.93
C LEU A 89 -0.96 22.56 -3.37
N VAL A 90 -0.97 21.28 -3.73
CA VAL A 90 -1.76 20.27 -3.02
C VAL A 90 -0.83 19.68 -1.96
N GLN A 91 -1.19 19.85 -0.68
CA GLN A 91 -0.41 19.37 0.45
C GLN A 91 -0.10 17.88 0.32
N GLY A 92 1.16 17.55 0.61
CA GLY A 92 1.71 16.21 0.56
C GLY A 92 1.38 15.39 1.80
N ASP A 93 0.16 14.86 1.86
CA ASP A 93 -0.10 13.69 2.68
C ASP A 93 0.06 12.44 1.82
N PHE A 94 0.79 11.45 2.34
CA PHE A 94 0.95 10.12 1.72
C PHE A 94 -0.40 9.36 1.59
N SER A 95 -1.45 9.86 2.26
CA SER A 95 -2.80 9.30 2.23
C SER A 95 -3.75 10.11 1.35
N THR A 96 -4.70 9.44 0.73
CA THR A 96 -5.75 10.07 -0.09
C THR A 96 -7.05 10.29 0.70
N THR A 97 -7.99 11.06 0.15
CA THR A 97 -9.30 11.27 0.78
C THR A 97 -10.15 9.99 0.70
N SER A 98 -11.13 9.83 1.60
CA SER A 98 -12.07 8.69 1.54
C SER A 98 -12.82 8.63 0.20
N SER A 99 -13.14 9.80 -0.37
CA SER A 99 -13.83 9.91 -1.65
C SER A 99 -12.95 9.41 -2.79
N ASP A 100 -11.70 9.90 -2.88
CA ASP A 100 -10.74 9.49 -3.89
C ASP A 100 -10.38 8.01 -3.77
N TYR A 101 -10.22 7.51 -2.53
CA TYR A 101 -10.00 6.09 -2.25
C TYR A 101 -11.12 5.21 -2.81
N LYS A 102 -12.39 5.56 -2.52
CA LYS A 102 -13.56 4.82 -3.03
C LYS A 102 -13.68 4.91 -4.54
N LYS A 103 -13.32 6.06 -5.13
CA LYS A 103 -13.32 6.25 -6.59
C LYS A 103 -12.25 5.37 -7.24
N LEU A 104 -11.02 5.42 -6.73
CA LEU A 104 -9.91 4.58 -7.22
C LEU A 104 -10.24 3.09 -7.10
N LYS A 105 -10.85 2.63 -6.00
CA LYS A 105 -11.28 1.22 -5.88
C LYS A 105 -12.12 0.73 -7.06
N LYS A 106 -12.91 1.61 -7.68
CA LYS A 106 -13.78 1.26 -8.81
C LYS A 106 -13.10 1.44 -10.17
N THR A 107 -12.19 2.41 -10.29
CA THR A 107 -11.69 2.87 -11.60
C THR A 107 -10.18 2.69 -11.79
N VAL A 108 -9.45 2.17 -10.80
CA VAL A 108 -7.97 2.08 -10.86
C VAL A 108 -7.47 1.30 -12.08
N LYS A 109 -8.20 0.27 -12.53
CA LYS A 109 -7.84 -0.56 -13.70
C LYS A 109 -7.98 0.19 -15.03
N GLU A 110 -8.89 1.14 -15.10
CA GLU A 110 -9.15 1.96 -16.28
C GLU A 110 -8.31 3.24 -16.29
N LYS A 111 -7.65 3.53 -15.17
CA LYS A 111 -6.92 4.77 -14.98
C LYS A 111 -5.47 4.59 -15.36
N LEU A 112 -4.98 5.47 -16.23
CA LEU A 112 -3.56 5.58 -16.52
C LEU A 112 -2.84 6.12 -15.26
N ILE A 113 -1.89 5.33 -14.75
CA ILE A 113 -1.06 5.69 -13.61
C ILE A 113 0.39 5.52 -14.05
N THR A 114 1.07 6.64 -14.21
CA THR A 114 2.38 6.70 -14.85
C THR A 114 3.49 6.24 -13.90
N PRO A 115 4.36 5.29 -14.28
CA PRO A 115 5.60 5.02 -13.55
C PRO A 115 6.55 6.21 -13.73
N ILE A 116 7.06 6.77 -12.64
CA ILE A 116 8.06 7.83 -12.67
C ILE A 116 9.26 7.39 -11.82
N LEU A 117 10.47 7.54 -12.33
CA LEU A 117 11.66 7.37 -11.52
C LEU A 117 11.73 8.49 -10.47
N ARG A 118 11.98 8.13 -9.20
CA ARG A 118 11.97 9.08 -8.08
C ARG A 118 12.80 10.35 -8.35
N ASP A 119 13.99 10.19 -8.90
CA ASP A 119 14.90 11.32 -9.19
C ASP A 119 14.34 12.32 -10.21
N ASP A 120 13.43 11.88 -11.07
CA ASP A 120 12.79 12.78 -12.04
C ASP A 120 11.77 13.72 -11.40
N LEU A 121 11.22 13.37 -10.23
CA LEU A 121 10.28 14.23 -9.47
C LEU A 121 10.94 15.49 -8.89
N TYR A 122 12.28 15.52 -8.87
CA TYR A 122 13.10 16.62 -8.39
C TYR A 122 13.74 17.45 -9.52
N LYS A 123 13.42 17.14 -10.78
CA LYS A 123 13.94 17.83 -11.97
C LYS A 123 12.91 18.77 -12.58
N GLY A 124 13.40 19.73 -13.34
CA GLY A 124 12.59 20.74 -14.03
C GLY A 124 12.32 21.97 -13.15
N GLU A 125 11.48 22.87 -13.67
CA GLU A 125 11.14 24.12 -13.00
C GLU A 125 9.98 23.93 -12.01
N GLY A 126 10.08 24.57 -10.83
CA GLY A 126 9.04 24.60 -9.81
C GLY A 126 9.24 23.61 -8.64
N PRO A 127 8.27 23.53 -7.72
CA PRO A 127 8.34 22.63 -6.57
C PRO A 127 8.37 21.15 -6.97
N SER A 128 9.07 20.32 -6.19
CA SER A 128 8.99 18.86 -6.32
C SER A 128 7.54 18.38 -6.29
N TYR A 129 7.25 17.30 -7.01
CA TYR A 129 5.91 16.70 -7.10
C TYR A 129 4.84 17.59 -7.74
N MET A 130 5.24 18.65 -8.45
CA MET A 130 4.38 19.44 -9.33
C MET A 130 4.53 19.00 -10.78
N LEU A 131 3.45 19.01 -11.55
CA LEU A 131 3.53 18.82 -12.99
C LEU A 131 4.34 19.98 -13.63
N ASN A 132 5.38 19.64 -14.38
CA ASN A 132 6.25 20.59 -15.07
C ASN A 132 6.62 20.09 -16.48
N ASP A 133 7.24 20.97 -17.27
CA ASP A 133 7.50 20.70 -18.70
C ASP A 133 8.50 19.55 -18.88
N TYR A 134 9.43 19.34 -17.94
CA TYR A 134 10.34 18.19 -17.95
C TYR A 134 9.58 16.87 -17.79
N LEU A 135 8.71 16.77 -16.77
CA LEU A 135 7.91 15.58 -16.51
C LEU A 135 6.94 15.29 -17.66
N VAL A 136 6.30 16.31 -18.21
CA VAL A 136 5.38 16.17 -19.35
C VAL A 136 6.12 15.72 -20.61
N GLY A 137 7.30 16.26 -20.87
CA GLY A 137 8.11 15.87 -22.03
C GLY A 137 8.62 14.44 -21.94
N LYS A 138 9.06 14.00 -20.74
CA LYS A 138 9.58 12.65 -20.52
C LYS A 138 8.49 11.59 -20.35
N TYR A 139 7.37 11.97 -19.74
CA TYR A 139 6.24 11.10 -19.41
C TYR A 139 4.93 11.69 -19.95
N PRO A 140 4.66 11.60 -21.27
CA PRO A 140 3.54 12.28 -21.92
C PRO A 140 2.16 11.85 -21.39
N ASP A 141 2.06 10.63 -20.87
CA ASP A 141 0.87 10.08 -20.19
C ASP A 141 0.35 10.95 -19.03
N LEU A 142 1.23 11.78 -18.45
CA LEU A 142 0.87 12.72 -17.39
C LEU A 142 -0.11 13.83 -17.85
N ASN A 143 -0.17 14.09 -19.16
CA ASN A 143 -1.18 15.00 -19.73
C ASN A 143 -2.60 14.43 -19.62
N THR A 144 -2.75 13.10 -19.66
CA THR A 144 -4.04 12.43 -19.55
C THR A 144 -4.38 12.13 -18.09
N SER A 145 -3.39 11.72 -17.29
CA SER A 145 -3.55 11.52 -15.86
C SER A 145 -2.33 11.94 -15.08
N ARG A 146 -2.53 12.86 -14.14
CA ARG A 146 -1.50 13.24 -13.15
C ARG A 146 -1.23 12.17 -12.09
N TYR A 147 -1.85 10.99 -12.19
CA TYR A 147 -1.62 9.92 -11.23
C TYR A 147 -0.32 9.21 -11.58
N TYR A 148 0.51 8.98 -10.56
CA TYR A 148 1.80 8.34 -10.73
C TYR A 148 2.11 7.42 -9.55
N TYR A 149 3.11 6.59 -9.74
CA TYR A 149 3.81 5.89 -8.67
C TYR A 149 5.32 6.00 -8.91
N GLU A 150 6.09 6.03 -7.82
CA GLU A 150 7.55 6.00 -7.89
C GLU A 150 8.00 4.58 -8.27
N ASP A 151 8.49 4.40 -9.50
CA ASP A 151 9.02 3.11 -9.97
C ASP A 151 10.54 3.04 -9.76
N ILE A 152 11.08 1.84 -9.90
CA ILE A 152 12.53 1.59 -9.88
C ILE A 152 13.05 1.34 -11.30
N PRO A 153 14.32 1.65 -11.57
CA PRO A 153 14.96 1.34 -12.85
C PRO A 153 14.77 -0.13 -13.23
N ALA A 154 14.59 -0.40 -14.52
CA ALA A 154 14.31 -1.76 -14.99
C ALA A 154 15.46 -2.72 -14.67
N GLU A 155 16.70 -2.23 -14.64
CA GLU A 155 17.88 -3.03 -14.32
C GLU A 155 17.87 -3.47 -12.85
N GLU A 156 17.28 -2.67 -11.96
CA GLU A 156 17.20 -2.94 -10.52
C GLU A 156 16.09 -3.92 -10.14
N LYS A 157 15.12 -4.14 -11.02
CA LYS A 157 14.03 -5.09 -10.77
C LYS A 157 14.56 -6.52 -10.71
N ASN A 158 14.21 -7.25 -9.65
CA ASN A 158 14.58 -8.65 -9.42
C ASN A 158 16.08 -8.89 -9.20
N LYS A 159 16.86 -7.85 -8.86
CA LYS A 159 18.23 -8.06 -8.39
C LYS A 159 18.22 -8.84 -7.06
N ALA A 160 19.31 -9.57 -6.81
CA ALA A 160 19.56 -10.11 -5.48
C ALA A 160 19.58 -8.96 -4.45
N LEU A 161 19.21 -9.27 -3.22
CA LEU A 161 19.24 -8.27 -2.14
C LEU A 161 20.63 -7.64 -2.04
N PRO A 162 20.72 -6.32 -1.80
CA PRO A 162 22.00 -5.66 -1.55
C PRO A 162 22.72 -6.31 -0.37
N THR A 163 24.04 -6.40 -0.44
CA THR A 163 24.86 -6.87 0.68
C THR A 163 25.33 -5.72 1.56
N ASP A 164 25.32 -4.50 1.04
CA ASP A 164 25.69 -3.31 1.80
C ASP A 164 24.58 -2.92 2.79
N PRO A 165 24.90 -2.66 4.07
CA PRO A 165 23.90 -2.33 5.10
C PRO A 165 23.07 -1.07 4.81
N LEU A 166 23.66 -0.05 4.16
CA LEU A 166 22.97 1.20 3.86
C LEU A 166 21.96 0.98 2.73
N ASP A 167 22.38 0.29 1.66
CA ASP A 167 21.51 -0.06 0.54
C ASP A 167 20.37 -1.00 0.99
N LEU A 168 20.67 -1.92 1.89
CA LEU A 168 19.68 -2.85 2.42
C LEU A 168 18.67 -2.14 3.34
N THR A 169 19.10 -1.12 4.10
CA THR A 169 18.19 -0.25 4.85
C THR A 169 17.26 0.54 3.93
N LEU A 170 17.79 1.08 2.83
CA LEU A 170 16.99 1.79 1.83
C LEU A 170 15.99 0.86 1.13
N TYR A 171 16.41 -0.38 0.81
CA TYR A 171 15.55 -1.40 0.21
C TYR A 171 14.31 -1.68 1.09
N PHE A 172 14.51 -1.88 2.40
CA PHE A 172 13.42 -2.25 3.32
C PHE A 172 12.45 -1.10 3.69
N SER A 173 12.64 0.12 3.18
CA SER A 173 11.75 1.25 3.49
C SER A 173 10.28 1.07 3.04
N LEU A 174 10.02 0.25 2.01
CA LEU A 174 8.68 -0.02 1.46
C LEU A 174 8.50 -1.49 1.03
N VAL A 175 9.12 -2.41 1.77
CA VAL A 175 9.07 -3.85 1.50
C VAL A 175 8.24 -4.55 2.58
N TYR A 176 7.34 -5.42 2.14
CA TYR A 176 6.36 -6.11 2.98
C TYR A 176 6.40 -7.61 2.75
N SER A 177 5.95 -8.39 3.72
CA SER A 177 5.91 -9.85 3.61
C SER A 177 4.80 -10.33 2.69
N LYS A 178 5.18 -11.07 1.66
CA LYS A 178 4.27 -11.80 0.76
C LYS A 178 3.41 -12.77 1.53
N LYS A 179 4.00 -13.51 2.46
CA LYS A 179 3.31 -14.47 3.31
C LYS A 179 2.22 -13.81 4.13
N GLU A 180 2.51 -12.70 4.80
CA GLU A 180 1.50 -11.97 5.60
C GLU A 180 0.37 -11.39 4.75
N ILE A 181 0.67 -10.95 3.52
CA ILE A 181 -0.35 -10.49 2.58
C ILE A 181 -1.28 -11.64 2.19
N ILE A 182 -0.72 -12.78 1.78
CA ILE A 182 -1.49 -13.90 1.25
C ILE A 182 -2.25 -14.63 2.36
N GLU A 183 -1.59 -14.94 3.48
CA GLU A 183 -2.14 -15.80 4.53
C GLU A 183 -3.01 -15.02 5.52
N HIS A 184 -2.64 -13.78 5.84
CA HIS A 184 -3.24 -13.00 6.91
C HIS A 184 -3.94 -11.72 6.44
N GLY A 185 -3.78 -11.32 5.18
CA GLY A 185 -4.38 -10.10 4.63
C GLY A 185 -3.84 -8.84 5.30
N LYS A 186 -2.54 -8.86 5.61
CA LYS A 186 -1.85 -7.76 6.29
C LYS A 186 -0.66 -7.26 5.48
N LEU A 187 -0.45 -5.96 5.50
CA LEU A 187 0.79 -5.31 5.10
C LEU A 187 1.70 -5.26 6.33
N THR A 188 2.49 -6.31 6.53
CA THR A 188 3.52 -6.36 7.57
C THR A 188 4.86 -5.97 6.96
N PRO A 189 5.45 -4.83 7.36
CA PRO A 189 6.70 -4.37 6.79
C PRO A 189 7.88 -5.20 7.29
N TRP A 190 8.81 -5.46 6.39
CA TRP A 190 10.17 -5.83 6.73
C TRP A 190 10.91 -4.55 7.13
N ILE A 191 11.60 -4.57 8.26
CA ILE A 191 12.43 -3.45 8.71
C ILE A 191 13.84 -3.93 9.03
N MET A 192 14.78 -3.00 8.98
CA MET A 192 16.11 -3.25 9.54
C MET A 192 16.08 -3.03 11.04
N ASN A 193 16.47 -4.06 11.78
CA ASN A 193 16.72 -3.92 13.20
C ASN A 193 18.14 -3.38 13.40
N ASN A 194 18.27 -2.23 14.06
CA ASN A 194 19.54 -1.61 14.45
C ASN A 194 20.28 -2.39 15.56
N SER A 195 19.98 -3.68 15.75
CA SER A 195 20.69 -4.56 16.68
C SER A 195 22.03 -5.02 16.09
N LEU A 196 22.88 -5.61 16.92
CA LEU A 196 24.19 -6.17 16.55
C LEU A 196 24.17 -7.13 15.34
N LYS A 197 23.00 -7.68 14.99
CA LYS A 197 22.85 -8.62 13.88
C LYS A 197 22.56 -7.95 12.52
N ASN A 198 22.17 -6.67 12.49
CA ASN A 198 21.80 -5.93 11.26
C ASN A 198 21.04 -6.81 10.24
N ALA A 199 20.03 -7.52 10.74
CA ALA A 199 19.24 -8.45 9.95
C ALA A 199 17.82 -7.90 9.76
N PRO A 200 17.18 -8.16 8.61
CA PRO A 200 15.79 -7.79 8.41
C PRO A 200 14.88 -8.59 9.36
N GLU A 201 13.90 -7.90 9.93
CA GLU A 201 12.87 -8.51 10.78
C GLU A 201 11.47 -8.06 10.34
N LEU A 202 10.47 -8.89 10.62
CA LEU A 202 9.08 -8.52 10.43
C LEU A 202 8.60 -7.65 11.59
N ALA A 203 8.16 -6.44 11.28
CA ALA A 203 7.59 -5.55 12.27
C ALA A 203 6.06 -5.70 12.33
N ASP A 204 5.59 -6.80 12.93
CA ASP A 204 4.15 -7.07 13.15
C ASP A 204 3.42 -5.91 13.85
N ARG A 205 4.13 -5.18 14.73
CA ARG A 205 3.62 -3.99 15.41
C ARG A 205 3.23 -2.84 14.47
N LEU A 206 3.75 -2.84 13.25
CA LEU A 206 3.47 -1.87 12.19
C LEU A 206 2.52 -2.44 11.12
N SER A 207 1.97 -3.64 11.34
CA SER A 207 1.11 -4.30 10.37
C SER A 207 -0.18 -3.53 10.12
N LYS A 208 -0.54 -3.39 8.85
CA LYS A 208 -1.78 -2.72 8.43
C LYS A 208 -2.71 -3.71 7.76
N LYS A 209 -4.02 -3.52 7.91
CA LYS A 209 -5.00 -4.42 7.29
C LYS A 209 -5.19 -4.07 5.81
N ILE A 210 -5.20 -5.09 4.96
CA ILE A 210 -5.57 -4.96 3.56
C ILE A 210 -7.10 -4.96 3.44
N ASP A 211 -7.63 -3.96 2.76
CA ASP A 211 -9.05 -3.90 2.44
C ASP A 211 -9.36 -4.65 1.15
N LEU A 212 -8.48 -4.55 0.15
CA LEU A 212 -8.70 -5.09 -1.19
C LEU A 212 -7.37 -5.20 -1.96
N ILE A 213 -7.25 -6.24 -2.79
CA ILE A 213 -6.20 -6.36 -3.82
C ILE A 213 -6.91 -6.43 -5.18
N LEU A 214 -6.42 -5.71 -6.18
CA LEU A 214 -6.97 -5.71 -7.54
C LEU A 214 -5.86 -5.90 -8.57
N ASN A 215 -6.09 -6.79 -9.53
CA ASN A 215 -5.23 -7.03 -10.69
C ASN A 215 -5.69 -6.27 -11.93
#